data_AF-A0A2N1A8G6-F1
#
_entry.id   AF-A0A2N1A8G6-F1
#
_cell.length_a   1.000
_cell.length_b   1.000
_cell.length_c   1.000
_cell.angle_alpha   90.00
_cell.angle_beta   90.00
_cell.angle_gamma   90.00
#
_symmetry.space_group_name_H-M   'P 1'
#
loop_
_entity.id
_entity.type
_entity.pdbx_description
1 polymer ?
#
loop_
_entity_poly.entity_id
_entity_poly.type
_entity_poly.pdbx_seq_one_letter_code
_entity_poly.pdbx_strand_id
1 'polypeptide(L)' 'TYFHTYQICQYIKDTWAICDSVSGLNKWLHQHHFSYKQPKGVPHKCDLEKQAIFVAQYEALKRELAE' A
#
# COMPACT_ATOMS: atom_id res chain seq x y z
N THR A 1 -1.34 4.38 -2.91
CA THR A 1 -0.78 5.11 -1.74
C THR A 1 0.70 5.30 -1.96
N TYR A 2 1.20 6.52 -1.85
CA TYR A 2 2.62 6.79 -1.97
C TYR A 2 3.35 6.29 -0.72
N PHE A 3 4.45 5.58 -0.92
CA PHE A 3 5.29 5.04 0.14
C PHE A 3 6.26 6.10 0.67
N HIS A 4 6.66 7.05 -0.18
CA HIS A 4 7.61 8.11 0.15
C HIS A 4 7.16 9.48 -0.36
N THR A 5 7.54 10.54 0.38
CA THR A 5 7.24 11.93 0.03
C THR A 5 7.79 12.33 -1.35
N TYR A 6 8.94 11.79 -1.79
CA TYR A 6 9.48 12.09 -3.12
C TYR A 6 8.57 11.61 -4.26
N GLN A 7 7.79 10.54 -4.05
CA GLN A 7 6.85 10.05 -5.05
C GLN A 7 5.69 11.04 -5.22
N ILE A 8 5.32 11.71 -4.14
CA ILE A 8 4.34 12.80 -4.16
C ILE A 8 4.93 14.03 -4.86
N CYS A 9 6.18 14.40 -4.56
CA CYS A 9 6.88 15.47 -5.28
C CYS A 9 6.93 15.21 -6.80
N GLN A 10 7.25 13.98 -7.21
CA GLN A 10 7.32 13.59 -8.61
C GLN A 10 5.94 13.68 -9.28
N TYR A 11 4.91 13.15 -8.63
CA TYR A 11 3.53 13.26 -9.11
C TYR A 11 3.09 14.73 -9.28
N ILE A 12 3.44 15.60 -8.33
CA ILE A 12 3.11 17.03 -8.41
C ILE A 12 3.82 17.69 -9.59
N LYS A 13 5.09 17.37 -9.78
CA LYS A 13 5.89 17.87 -10.89
C LYS A 13 5.33 17.42 -12.24
N ASP A 14 4.96 16.15 -12.37
CA ASP A 14 4.44 15.60 -13.63
C ASP A 14 3.06 16.15 -13.98
N THR A 15 2.24 16.47 -12.96
CA THR A 15 0.86 16.94 -13.16
C THR A 15 0.77 18.46 -13.33
N TRP A 16 1.58 19.23 -12.59
CA TRP A 16 1.46 20.69 -12.51
C TRP A 16 2.75 21.45 -12.85
N ALA A 17 3.85 20.76 -13.17
CA ALA A 17 5.17 21.36 -13.41
C ALA A 17 5.73 22.18 -12.22
N ILE A 18 5.19 21.96 -11.02
CA ILE A 18 5.64 22.62 -9.79
C ILE A 18 6.74 21.77 -9.14
N CYS A 19 7.88 22.39 -8.85
CA CYS A 19 9.00 21.75 -8.17
C CYS A 19 8.99 22.11 -6.68
N ASP A 20 8.45 21.21 -5.85
CA ASP A 20 8.58 21.29 -4.40
C ASP A 20 9.74 20.44 -3.88
N SER A 21 10.46 20.99 -2.90
CA SER A 21 11.46 20.22 -2.15
C SER A 21 10.78 19.20 -1.24
N VAL A 22 11.43 18.07 -0.98
CA VAL A 22 10.91 17.04 -0.06
C VAL A 22 10.65 17.61 1.34
N SER A 23 11.50 18.52 1.82
CA SER A 23 11.32 19.18 3.12
C SER A 23 10.12 20.15 3.12
N GLY A 24 9.91 20.90 2.03
CA GLY A 24 8.74 21.76 1.83
C GLY A 24 7.46 20.95 1.82
N LEU A 25 7.42 19.86 1.05
CA LEU A 25 6.26 19.01 0.96
C LEU A 25 5.93 18.32 2.29
N ASN A 26 6.94 17.88 3.04
CA ASN A 26 6.71 17.36 4.40
C ASN A 26 6.06 18.41 5.31
N LYS A 27 6.55 19.66 5.31
CA LYS A 27 5.93 20.75 6.07
C LYS A 27 4.48 20.99 5.65
N TRP A 28 4.23 21.03 4.35
CA TRP A 28 2.89 21.21 3.79
C TRP A 28 1.95 20.09 4.22
N LEU A 29 2.37 18.82 4.11
CA LEU A 29 1.58 17.67 4.57
C LEU A 29 1.24 17.75 6.06
N HIS A 30 2.18 18.18 6.91
CA HIS A 30 1.94 18.39 8.33
C HIS A 30 0.94 19.53 8.59
N GLN A 31 1.05 20.66 7.88
CA GLN A 31 0.12 21.78 7.99
C GLN A 31 -1.31 21.40 7.60
N HIS A 32 -1.46 20.52 6.61
CA HIS A 32 -2.75 20.03 6.14
C HIS A 32 -3.24 18.78 6.91
N HIS A 33 -2.64 18.46 8.06
CA HIS A 33 -2.99 17.32 8.92
C HIS A 33 -3.04 15.98 8.17
N PHE A 34 -2.19 15.81 7.15
CA PHE A 34 -2.08 14.55 6.43
C PHE A 34 -1.53 13.46 7.37
N SER A 35 -2.31 12.41 7.57
CA SER A 35 -1.88 11.28 8.38
C SER A 35 -1.20 10.24 7.51
N TYR A 36 0.12 10.06 7.71
CA TYR A 36 0.83 8.93 7.14
C TYR A 36 0.37 7.65 7.83
N LYS A 37 -0.27 6.75 7.08
CA LYS A 37 -0.47 5.37 7.52
C LYS A 37 0.69 4.53 7.02
N GLN A 38 1.51 4.07 7.95
CA GLN A 38 2.52 3.06 7.65
C GLN A 38 1.82 1.85 7.01
N PRO A 39 2.21 1.45 5.78
CA PRO A 39 1.62 0.29 5.16
C PRO A 39 1.91 -0.93 6.05
N LYS A 40 0.90 -1.79 6.21
CA LYS A 40 1.09 -3.03 6.95
C LYS A 40 2.16 -3.84 6.23
N GLY A 41 3.22 -4.20 6.95
CA GLY A 41 4.26 -5.07 6.41
C GLY A 41 3.65 -6.40 5.98
N VAL A 42 4.08 -6.90 4.83
CA VAL A 42 3.79 -8.28 4.44
C VAL A 42 4.65 -9.19 5.33
N PRO A 43 4.08 -10.21 5.99
CA PRO A 43 4.88 -11.14 6.79
C PRO A 43 6.01 -11.75 5.96
N HIS A 44 7.20 -11.91 6.54
CA HIS A 44 8.35 -12.46 5.83
C HIS A 44 8.10 -13.87 5.26
N LYS A 45 7.24 -14.65 5.94
CA LYS A 45 6.83 -16.00 5.52
C LYS A 45 5.61 -16.01 4.60
N CYS A 46 5.14 -14.84 4.13
CA CYS A 46 4.00 -14.77 3.22
C CYS A 46 4.38 -15.35 1.86
N ASP A 47 3.65 -16.38 1.46
CA ASP A 47 3.78 -17.05 0.17
C ASP A 47 2.40 -17.03 -0.48
N LEU A 48 2.24 -16.19 -1.50
CA LEU A 48 0.96 -15.95 -2.15
C LEU A 48 0.47 -17.20 -2.90
N GLU A 49 1.38 -17.99 -3.46
CA GLU A 49 1.03 -19.21 -4.19
C GLU A 49 0.51 -20.28 -3.23
N LYS A 50 1.22 -20.51 -2.12
CA LYS A 50 0.75 -21.45 -1.08
C LYS A 50 -0.56 -21.01 -0.45
N GLN A 51 -0.73 -19.71 -0.21
CA GLN A 51 -1.98 -19.19 0.33
C GLN A 51 -3.15 -19.42 -0.64
N ALA A 52 -2.94 -19.21 -1.95
CA ALA A 52 -3.96 -19.45 -2.96
C ALA A 52 -4.35 -20.93 -3.04
N ILE A 53 -3.37 -21.84 -3.02
CA ILE A 53 -3.59 -23.29 -3.01
C ILE A 53 -4.40 -23.70 -1.78
N PHE A 54 -4.01 -23.21 -0.59
CA PHE A 54 -4.72 -23.49 0.65
C PHE A 54 -6.18 -23.04 0.61
N VAL A 55 -6.45 -21.81 0.13
CA VAL A 55 -7.81 -21.28 0.01
C VAL A 55 -8.66 -22.15 -0.92
N ALA A 56 -8.12 -22.56 -2.08
CA ALA A 56 -8.84 -23.41 -3.02
C ALA A 56 -9.20 -24.78 -2.42
N GLN A 57 -8.26 -25.40 -1.71
CA GLN A 57 -8.48 -26.67 -1.00
C GLN A 57 -9.52 -26.53 0.11
N TYR A 58 -9.42 -25.46 0.91
CA TYR A 58 -10.36 -25.18 1.99
C TYR A 58 -11.80 -24.99 1.48
N GLU A 59 -11.99 -24.22 0.41
CA GLU A 59 -13.32 -24.01 -0.19
C GLU A 59 -13.88 -25.26 -0.87
N ALA A 60 -13.03 -26.18 -1.35
CA ALA A 60 -13.48 -27.49 -1.83
C ALA A 60 -13.97 -28.35 -0.66
N LEU A 61 -13.16 -28.48 0.40
CA LEU A 61 -13.50 -29.24 1.60
C LEU A 61 -14.79 -28.72 2.26
N LYS A 62 -14.93 -27.40 2.35
CA LYS A 62 -16.11 -26.76 2.96
C LYS A 62 -17.40 -27.06 2.19
N ARG A 63 -17.32 -27.19 0.86
CA ARG A 63 -18.47 -27.58 0.02
C ARG A 63 -18.82 -29.05 0.22
N GLU A 64 -17.82 -29.93 0.23
CA GLU A 64 -18.01 -31.37 0.48
C GLU A 64 -18.66 -31.63 1.85
N LEU A 65 -18.28 -30.88 2.88
CA LEU A 65 -18.85 -31.04 4.22
C LEU A 65 -20.26 -30.42 4.39
N ALA A 66 -20.68 -29.57 3.44
CA ALA A 66 -21.99 -28.93 3.45
C ALA A 66 -23.04 -29.74 2.65
N GLU A 67 -22.60 -30.74 1.87
CA GLU A 67 -23.42 -31.80 1.27
C GLU A 67 -23.60 -32.98 2.23
#